data_AF-J3D7V5-F1
#
_entry.id   AF-J3D7V5-F1
#
_cell.length_a   1.000
_cell.length_b   1.000
_cell.length_c   1.000
_cell.angle_alpha   90.00
_cell.angle_beta   90.00
_cell.angle_gamma   90.00
#
_symmetry.space_group_name_H-M   'P 1'
#
loop_
_entity.id
_entity.type
_entity.pdbx_description
1 polymer ?
#
loop_
_entity_poly.entity_id
_entity_poly.type
_entity_poly.pdbx_seq_one_letter_code
_entity_poly.pdbx_strand_id
1 'polypeptide(L)'
;MSDTIIERSAGAAAISAKALSIALALEVEIADCVWDIGADLTHEHAHRLELVTAAKSVRVYFRELELTTAGNASRSKRIDERLQRAIAQLQQRAPAPTYGYN
;
A
#
# COMPACT_ATOMS: atom_id res chain seq x y z
N MET A 1 -13.33 18.14 -10.97
CA MET A 1 -13.68 17.12 -9.96
C MET A 1 -13.27 17.68 -8.62
N SER A 2 -14.22 17.87 -7.72
CA SER A 2 -13.97 18.41 -6.38
C SER A 2 -13.54 17.26 -5.47
N ASP A 3 -12.39 17.40 -4.81
CA ASP A 3 -11.93 16.44 -3.82
C ASP A 3 -12.84 16.52 -2.58
N THR A 4 -13.34 15.38 -2.11
CA THR A 4 -14.10 15.31 -0.86
C THR A 4 -13.11 15.15 0.29
N ILE A 5 -13.16 16.04 1.28
CA ILE A 5 -12.34 15.93 2.49
C ILE A 5 -12.88 14.81 3.38
N ILE A 6 -11.99 13.95 3.86
CA ILE A 6 -12.31 12.83 4.74
C ILE A 6 -11.33 12.77 5.92
N GLU A 7 -11.70 12.07 6.99
CA GLU A 7 -10.80 11.80 8.11
C GLU A 7 -9.63 10.89 7.69
N ARG A 8 -8.45 11.09 8.29
CA ARG A 8 -7.25 10.28 8.03
C ARG A 8 -7.51 8.78 8.26
N SER A 9 -8.23 8.44 9.33
CA SER A 9 -8.64 7.08 9.67
C SER A 9 -9.48 6.44 8.55
N ALA A 10 -10.41 7.20 7.97
CA ALA A 10 -11.25 6.73 6.87
C ALA A 10 -10.42 6.50 5.59
N GLY A 11 -9.49 7.40 5.27
CA GLY A 11 -8.57 7.23 4.14
C GLY A 11 -7.62 6.05 4.33
N ALA A 12 -7.04 5.90 5.51
CA ALA A 12 -6.19 4.76 5.88
C ALA A 12 -6.95 3.43 5.75
N ALA A 13 -8.18 3.36 6.26
CA ALA A 13 -9.04 2.19 6.13
C ALA A 13 -9.37 1.86 4.67
N ALA A 14 -9.69 2.88 3.85
CA ALA A 14 -9.96 2.70 2.43
C ALA A 14 -8.73 2.18 1.67
N ILE A 15 -7.55 2.72 1.96
CA ILE A 15 -6.28 2.27 1.37
C ILE A 15 -5.97 0.83 1.81
N SER A 16 -6.15 0.48 3.09
CA SER A 16 -6.00 -0.89 3.59
C SER A 16 -6.94 -1.86 2.87
N ALA A 17 -8.23 -1.53 2.75
CA ALA A 17 -9.20 -2.36 2.04
C ALA A 17 -8.78 -2.59 0.58
N LYS A 18 -8.22 -1.56 -0.04
CA LYS A 18 -7.70 -1.64 -1.41
C LYS A 18 -6.47 -2.53 -1.52
N ALA A 19 -5.55 -2.41 -0.57
CA ALA A 19 -4.38 -3.28 -0.48
C ALA A 19 -4.79 -4.76 -0.36
N LEU A 20 -5.77 -5.06 0.50
CA LEU A 20 -6.31 -6.42 0.65
C LEU A 20 -6.95 -6.94 -0.65
N SER A 21 -7.73 -6.10 -1.34
CA SER A 21 -8.33 -6.48 -2.63
C SER A 21 -7.27 -6.78 -3.71
N ILE A 22 -6.21 -5.97 -3.78
CA ILE A 22 -5.10 -6.18 -4.72
C ILE A 22 -4.31 -7.44 -4.35
N ALA A 23 -4.08 -7.67 -3.05
CA ALA A 23 -3.38 -8.85 -2.57
C ALA A 23 -4.12 -10.13 -2.89
N LEU A 24 -5.44 -10.15 -2.69
CA LEU A 24 -6.29 -11.26 -3.12
C LEU A 24 -6.17 -11.53 -4.62
N ALA A 25 -6.20 -10.49 -5.45
CA ALA A 25 -6.05 -10.61 -6.90
C ALA A 25 -4.65 -11.10 -7.35
N LEU A 26 -3.63 -10.90 -6.51
CA LEU A 26 -2.24 -11.33 -6.74
C LEU A 26 -1.87 -12.61 -5.97
N GLU A 27 -2.85 -13.27 -5.35
CA GLU A 27 -2.67 -14.49 -4.55
C GLU A 27 -1.65 -14.31 -3.41
N VAL A 28 -1.61 -13.11 -2.81
CA VAL A 28 -0.79 -12.79 -1.63
C VAL A 28 -1.67 -12.74 -0.39
N GLU A 29 -1.34 -13.56 0.60
CA GLU A 29 -2.01 -13.54 1.91
C GLU A 29 -1.37 -12.47 2.81
N ILE A 30 -2.09 -11.38 3.03
CA ILE A 30 -1.72 -10.34 3.99
C ILE A 30 -2.29 -10.74 5.36
N ALA A 31 -1.40 -10.94 6.33
CA ALA A 31 -1.74 -11.25 7.70
C ALA A 31 -2.12 -9.99 8.49
N ASP A 32 -1.47 -8.85 8.20
CA ASP A 32 -1.75 -7.59 8.90
C ASP A 32 -1.47 -6.35 8.03
N CYS A 33 -2.20 -5.28 8.32
CA CYS A 33 -2.08 -3.95 7.73
C CYS A 33 -1.85 -2.93 8.85
N VAL A 34 -0.58 -2.64 9.15
CA VAL A 34 -0.20 -1.78 10.28
C VAL A 34 0.01 -0.36 9.80
N TRP A 35 -0.74 0.59 10.35
CA TRP A 35 -0.55 2.01 10.07
C TRP A 35 0.28 2.69 11.15
N ASP A 36 1.24 3.48 10.71
CA ASP A 36 1.93 4.49 11.50
C ASP A 36 1.51 5.85 10.93
N ILE A 37 0.53 6.46 11.59
CA ILE A 37 -0.04 7.75 11.19
C ILE A 37 0.72 8.82 11.98
N GLY A 38 1.69 9.45 11.33
CA GLY A 38 2.49 10.50 11.95
C GLY A 38 1.62 11.63 12.50
N ALA A 39 2.07 12.22 13.61
CA ALA A 39 1.46 13.42 14.18
C ALA A 39 1.84 14.69 13.40
N ASP A 40 2.96 14.65 12.66
CA ASP A 40 3.53 15.79 11.95
C ASP A 40 3.05 15.87 10.50
N LEU A 41 2.22 16.87 10.22
CA LEU A 41 1.66 17.18 8.89
C LEU A 41 2.69 17.80 7.92
N THR A 42 3.91 18.05 8.40
CA THR A 42 4.97 18.77 7.66
C THR A 42 5.81 17.87 6.77
N HIS A 43 5.78 16.56 6.98
CA HIS A 43 6.56 15.61 6.19
C HIS A 43 5.76 15.11 4.98
N GLU A 44 6.37 15.18 3.80
CA GLU A 44 5.77 14.75 2.52
C GLU A 44 5.30 13.27 2.53
N HIS A 45 5.81 12.48 3.48
CA HIS A 45 5.53 11.04 3.65
C HIS A 45 5.27 10.67 5.12
N ALA A 46 4.47 11.48 5.83
CA ALA A 46 4.20 11.30 7.26
C ALA A 46 3.46 10.01 7.62
N HIS A 47 2.78 9.36 6.66
CA HIS A 47 1.95 8.17 6.92
C HIS A 47 2.56 6.94 6.29
N ARG A 48 2.72 5.88 7.08
CA ARG A 48 3.28 4.62 6.62
C ARG A 48 2.26 3.50 6.84
N LEU A 49 2.00 2.74 5.78
CA LEU A 49 1.35 1.45 5.84
C LEU A 49 2.42 0.36 5.74
N GLU A 50 2.42 -0.57 6.68
CA GLU A 50 3.19 -1.81 6.60
C GLU A 50 2.24 -2.96 6.29
N LEU A 51 2.45 -3.60 5.14
CA LEU A 51 1.74 -4.81 4.73
C LEU A 51 2.58 -6.00 5.15
N VAL A 52 2.02 -6.84 6.03
CA VAL A 52 2.74 -7.96 6.64
C VAL A 52 2.16 -9.27 6.12
N THR A 53 3.03 -10.16 5.65
CA THR A 53 2.72 -11.57 5.37
C THR A 53 3.43 -12.44 6.40
N ALA A 54 3.14 -13.74 6.42
CA ALA A 54 3.84 -14.68 7.30
C ALA A 54 5.37 -14.72 7.10
N ALA A 55 5.86 -14.39 5.90
CA ALA A 55 7.27 -14.52 5.54
C ALA A 55 8.04 -13.19 5.49
N LYS A 56 7.37 -12.07 5.22
CA LYS A 56 7.99 -10.75 5.03
C LYS A 56 6.97 -9.62 5.11
N SER A 57 7.46 -8.40 5.32
CA SER A 57 6.67 -7.17 5.23
C SER A 57 7.21 -6.20 4.19
N VAL A 58 6.36 -5.29 3.73
CA VAL A 58 6.73 -4.16 2.86
C VAL A 58 6.08 -2.89 3.39
N ARG A 59 6.81 -1.78 3.31
CA ARG A 59 6.36 -0.46 3.78
C ARG A 59 6.01 0.42 2.59
N VAL A 60 4.87 1.09 2.69
CA VAL A 60 4.35 2.02 1.70
C VAL A 60 4.07 3.34 2.39
N TYR A 61 4.60 4.43 1.82
CA TYR A 61 4.44 5.76 2.38
C TYR A 61 3.39 6.56 1.61
N PHE A 62 2.65 7.37 2.34
CA PHE A 62 1.55 8.18 1.83
C PHE A 62 1.65 9.61 2.32
N ARG A 63 1.17 10.53 1.49
CA ARG A 63 1.06 11.96 1.85
C ARG A 63 -0.22 12.21 2.64
N GLU A 64 -0.27 13.28 3.42
CA GLU A 64 -1.48 13.72 4.12
C GLU A 64 -2.70 13.79 3.18
N LEU A 65 -2.50 14.37 2.00
CA LEU A 65 -3.56 14.53 1.00
C LEU A 65 -4.09 13.18 0.51
N GLU A 66 -3.29 12.12 0.51
CA GLU A 66 -3.73 10.77 0.11
C GLU A 66 -4.64 10.12 1.15
N LEU A 67 -4.55 10.52 2.42
CA LEU A 67 -5.40 10.03 3.49
C LEU A 67 -6.61 10.92 3.77
N THR A 68 -6.54 12.21 3.44
CA THR A 68 -7.58 13.20 3.80
C THR A 68 -8.49 13.59 2.65
N THR A 69 -8.33 12.98 1.47
CA THR A 69 -9.18 13.30 0.32
C THR A 69 -9.63 12.07 -0.44
N ALA A 70 -10.87 12.10 -0.91
CA ALA A 70 -11.51 11.10 -1.75
C ALA A 70 -12.06 11.71 -3.04
N GLY A 71 -12.47 10.85 -3.98
CA GLY A 71 -13.11 11.27 -5.24
C GLY A 71 -12.16 11.69 -6.36
N ASN A 72 -10.84 11.66 -6.12
CA ASN A 72 -9.84 12.02 -7.13
C ASN A 72 -9.34 10.77 -7.89
N ALA A 73 -9.78 10.63 -9.14
CA ALA A 73 -9.43 9.47 -9.97
C ALA A 73 -7.91 9.31 -10.19
N SER A 74 -7.20 10.41 -10.44
CA SER A 74 -5.75 10.39 -10.67
C SER A 74 -4.98 9.98 -9.40
N ARG A 75 -5.40 10.46 -8.22
CA ARG A 75 -4.80 10.07 -6.94
C ARG A 75 -5.08 8.60 -6.62
N SER A 76 -6.31 8.16 -6.81
CA SER A 76 -6.72 6.75 -6.62
C SER A 76 -5.87 5.82 -7.48
N LYS A 77 -5.69 6.15 -8.77
CA LYS A 77 -4.84 5.38 -9.68
C LYS A 77 -3.38 5.29 -9.20
N ARG A 78 -2.79 6.39 -8.74
CA ARG A 78 -1.40 6.40 -8.22
C ARG A 78 -1.25 5.55 -6.95
N ILE A 79 -2.26 5.57 -6.09
CA ILE A 79 -2.29 4.71 -4.89
C ILE A 79 -2.34 3.25 -5.32
N ASP A 80 -3.19 2.89 -6.28
CA ASP A 80 -3.32 1.52 -6.79
C ASP A 80 -2.01 0.99 -7.37
N GLU A 81 -1.38 1.77 -8.24
CA GLU A 81 -0.10 1.40 -8.86
C GLU A 81 1.00 1.21 -7.79
N ARG A 82 1.02 2.05 -6.74
CA ARG A 82 1.97 1.95 -5.64
C ARG A 82 1.72 0.69 -4.81
N LEU A 83 0.47 0.41 -4.47
CA LEU A 83 0.07 -0.79 -3.73
C LEU A 83 0.37 -2.07 -4.52
N GLN A 84 0.05 -2.11 -5.81
CA GLN A 84 0.36 -3.23 -6.69
C GLN A 84 1.86 -3.55 -6.70
N ARG A 85 2.71 -2.53 -6.86
CA ARG A 85 4.17 -2.71 -6.84
C ARG A 85 4.69 -3.18 -5.48
N ALA A 86 4.09 -2.71 -4.39
CA ALA A 86 4.47 -3.14 -3.04
C ALA A 86 4.07 -4.60 -2.79
N ILE A 87 2.83 -4.97 -3.13
CA ILE A 87 2.31 -6.33 -2.95
C ILE A 87 3.03 -7.32 -3.85
N ALA A 88 3.40 -6.94 -5.08
CA ALA A 88 4.23 -7.79 -5.93
C ALA A 88 5.59 -8.13 -5.30
N GLN A 89 6.16 -7.24 -4.47
CA GLN A 89 7.38 -7.55 -3.71
C GLN A 89 7.15 -8.57 -2.61
N LEU A 90 5.90 -8.78 -2.17
CA LEU A 90 5.52 -9.79 -1.19
C LEU A 90 5.34 -11.19 -1.80
N GLN A 91 5.22 -11.31 -3.12
CA GLN A 91 5.17 -12.62 -3.77
C GLN A 91 6.49 -13.37 -3.54
N GLN A 92 6.41 -14.66 -3.21
CA GLN A 92 7.57 -15.53 -3.17
C GLN A 92 7.98 -15.85 -4.60
N ARG A 93 8.98 -15.16 -5.12
CA ARG A 93 9.59 -15.56 -6.39
C ARG A 93 10.65 -16.61 -6.07
N ALA A 94 10.43 -17.84 -6.54
CA ALA A 94 11.50 -18.83 -6.53
C ALA A 94 12.72 -18.22 -7.25
N PRO A 95 13.91 -18.20 -6.65
CA PRO A 95 15.09 -17.69 -7.32
C PRO A 95 15.30 -18.48 -8.61
N ALA A 96 15.47 -17.79 -9.73
CA ALA A 96 15.80 -18.47 -10.98
C ALA A 96 17.18 -19.14 -10.80
N PRO A 97 17.32 -20.44 -11.15
CA PRO A 97 18.60 -21.13 -11.04
C PRO A 97 19.61 -20.40 -11.92
N THR A 98 20.64 -19.83 -11.30
CA THR A 98 21.64 -18.98 -11.95
C THR A 98 22.81 -19.78 -12.50
N TYR A 99 22.85 -21.10 -12.27
CA TYR A 99 23.84 -22.02 -12.80
C TYR A 99 23.16 -23.28 -13.33
N GLY A 100 22.75 -23.27 -14.59
CA GLY A 100 22.63 -24.49 -15.38
C GLY A 100 24.00 -24.79 -15.97
N TYR A 101 24.79 -25.62 -15.30
CA TYR A 101 25.98 -26.22 -15.91
C TYR A 101 25.47 -27.27 -16.91
N ASN A 102 25.63 -27.01 -18.21
CA ASN A 102 25.64 -28.04 -19.25
C ASN A 102 27.06 -28.58 -19.40
#